data_AF-A0A928SXV0-F1
#
_entry.id   AF-A0A928SXV0-F1
#
_cell.length_a   1.000
_cell.length_b   1.000
_cell.length_c   1.000
_cell.angle_alpha   90.00
_cell.angle_beta   90.00
_cell.angle_gamma   90.00
#
_symmetry.space_group_name_H-M   'P 1'
#
loop_
_entity.id
_entity.type
_entity.pdbx_description
1 polymer ?
#
loop_
_entity_poly.entity_id
_entity_poly.type
_entity_poly.pdbx_seq_one_letter_code
_entity_poly.pdbx_strand_id
1 'polypeptide(L)'
;MKARRVELSLPIEAGTLPDPERVVPVFHAWIRDRAIDEVLVDVARYGHVKEGPVVMLVGQSSDYVIDVTHEGTRLAAVRKRDAASDAERLPDVAERLLVAAALLSAALPELRFRTDELTLRVLDRLNAPNTSETFALLSEEVGRFAREWLGPVELEHAGEPGGPLEIRLRRADNEPVAALSARLPARA
;
A
#
# COMPACT_ATOMS: atom_id res chain seq x y z
N MET A 1 -4.62 6.37 -15.64
CA MET A 1 -5.76 6.59 -14.70
C MET A 1 -5.81 8.03 -14.18
N LYS A 2 -6.93 8.76 -14.35
CA LYS A 2 -7.09 10.17 -13.86
C LYS A 2 -7.28 10.32 -12.34
N ALA A 3 -7.53 9.22 -11.60
CA ALA A 3 -7.84 9.27 -10.18
C ALA A 3 -6.61 9.61 -9.33
N ARG A 4 -6.65 10.76 -8.67
CA ARG A 4 -5.48 11.42 -8.08
C ARG A 4 -4.95 10.79 -6.79
N ARG A 5 -5.81 10.08 -6.07
CA ARG A 5 -5.49 9.45 -4.78
C ARG A 5 -5.68 7.95 -4.88
N VAL A 6 -4.58 7.24 -4.69
CA VAL A 6 -4.54 5.78 -4.68
C VAL A 6 -3.86 5.30 -3.41
N GLU A 7 -4.26 4.13 -2.96
CA GLU A 7 -3.66 3.41 -1.85
C GLU A 7 -3.22 2.05 -2.37
N LEU A 8 -2.01 1.63 -2.06
CA LEU A 8 -1.57 0.25 -2.26
C LEU A 8 -1.22 -0.34 -0.90
N SER A 9 -1.66 -1.57 -0.63
CA SER A 9 -1.40 -2.24 0.63
C SER A 9 -0.95 -3.69 0.48
N LEU A 10 -0.14 -4.13 1.44
CA LEU A 10 0.29 -5.52 1.65
C LEU A 10 -0.29 -6.04 2.96
N PRO A 11 -0.90 -7.24 2.98
CA PRO A 11 -1.29 -7.87 4.23
C PRO A 11 -0.07 -8.19 5.10
N ILE A 12 -0.24 -8.09 6.41
CA ILE A 12 0.73 -8.51 7.42
C ILE A 12 0.33 -9.90 7.88
N GLU A 13 1.29 -10.81 7.97
CA GLU A 13 1.04 -12.18 8.44
C GLU A 13 0.50 -12.15 9.87
N ALA A 14 -0.57 -12.91 10.13
CA ALA A 14 -1.27 -12.88 11.41
C ALA A 14 -0.33 -13.25 12.57
N GLY A 15 -0.37 -12.46 13.64
CA GLY A 15 0.47 -12.67 14.83
C GLY A 15 1.93 -12.20 14.69
N THR A 16 2.32 -11.64 13.54
CA THR A 16 3.69 -11.14 13.31
C THR A 16 3.85 -9.64 13.56
N LEU A 17 2.76 -8.87 13.56
CA LEU A 17 2.80 -7.46 13.94
C LEU A 17 3.13 -7.32 15.43
N PRO A 18 4.25 -6.66 15.80
CA PRO A 18 4.54 -6.39 17.21
C PRO A 18 3.60 -5.34 17.80
N ASP A 19 3.68 -5.14 19.11
CA ASP A 19 2.93 -4.09 19.79
C ASP A 19 3.12 -2.73 19.09
N PRO A 20 2.05 -1.94 18.86
CA PRO A 20 2.13 -0.61 18.27
C PRO A 20 3.16 0.32 18.94
N GLU A 21 3.39 0.19 20.24
CA GLU A 21 4.43 0.92 20.99
C GLU A 21 5.85 0.64 20.50
N ARG A 22 6.07 -0.48 19.78
CA ARG A 22 7.34 -0.79 19.11
C ARG A 22 7.43 -0.25 17.69
N VAL A 23 6.30 -0.01 17.04
CA VAL A 23 6.25 0.56 15.68
C VAL A 23 6.48 2.07 15.72
N VAL A 24 5.91 2.77 16.70
CA VAL A 24 6.00 4.25 16.80
C VAL A 24 7.46 4.75 16.83
N PRO A 25 8.38 4.18 17.63
CA PRO A 25 9.79 4.59 17.63
C PRO A 25 10.48 4.38 16.27
N VAL A 26 10.11 3.33 15.52
CA VAL A 26 10.64 3.07 14.17
C VAL A 26 10.24 4.18 13.21
N PHE A 27 8.98 4.60 13.23
CA PHE A 27 8.51 5.73 12.41
C PHE A 27 9.14 7.06 12.83
N HIS A 28 9.37 7.30 14.12
CA HIS A 28 10.14 8.48 14.55
C HIS A 28 11.61 8.44 14.12
N ALA A 29 12.23 7.25 14.07
CA ALA A 29 13.57 7.10 13.49
C ALA A 29 13.55 7.46 11.99
N TRP A 30 12.55 7.01 11.24
CA TRP A 30 12.43 7.36 9.82
C TRP A 30 12.28 8.86 9.57
N ILE A 31 11.50 9.56 10.40
CA ILE A 31 11.37 11.03 10.33
C ILE A 31 12.74 11.69 10.56
N ARG A 32 13.45 11.27 11.61
CA ARG A 32 14.75 11.83 12.00
C ARG A 32 15.82 11.61 10.94
N ASP A 33 15.89 10.38 10.43
CA ASP A 33 16.96 9.93 9.55
C ASP A 33 16.63 10.14 8.06
N ARG A 34 15.43 10.67 7.76
CA ARG A 34 14.91 10.86 6.40
C ARG A 34 14.99 9.57 5.59
N ALA A 35 14.52 8.48 6.19
CA ALA A 35 14.68 7.12 5.65
C ALA A 35 13.92 6.87 4.33
N ILE A 36 12.96 7.74 4.00
CA ILE A 36 12.18 7.69 2.76
C ILE A 36 12.40 9.02 2.03
N ASP A 37 12.47 8.97 0.69
CA ASP A 37 12.60 10.15 -0.17
C ASP A 37 11.28 10.96 -0.25
N GLU A 38 10.86 11.48 0.90
CA GLU A 38 9.87 12.54 1.06
C GLU A 38 9.99 13.19 2.44
N VAL A 39 9.28 14.30 2.64
CA VAL A 39 9.14 14.89 3.98
C VAL A 39 8.13 14.08 4.80
N LEU A 40 8.63 13.40 5.83
CA LEU A 40 7.81 12.78 6.88
C LEU A 40 7.58 13.81 8.00
N VAL A 41 6.35 13.89 8.50
CA VAL A 41 5.90 15.00 9.36
C VAL A 41 5.63 14.55 10.78
N ASP A 42 4.75 13.55 10.96
CA ASP A 42 4.28 13.17 12.29
C ASP A 42 3.85 11.69 12.37
N VAL A 43 3.75 11.17 13.58
CA VAL A 43 3.26 9.81 13.87
C VAL A 43 2.03 9.91 14.78
N ALA A 44 0.90 9.39 14.31
CA ALA A 44 -0.34 9.33 15.06
C ALA A 44 -0.68 7.88 15.43
N ARG A 45 -1.09 7.67 16.69
CA ARG A 45 -1.51 6.36 17.21
C ARG A 45 -3.02 6.33 17.37
N TYR A 46 -3.65 5.30 16.80
CA TYR A 46 -5.10 5.18 16.69
C TYR A 46 -5.65 3.90 17.33
N GLY A 47 -4.90 3.25 18.23
CA GLY A 47 -5.27 1.96 18.84
C GLY A 47 -6.61 1.90 19.60
N HIS A 48 -7.38 2.98 19.68
CA HIS A 48 -8.74 3.03 20.22
C HIS A 48 -9.84 2.90 19.13
N VAL A 49 -9.47 2.98 17.85
CA VAL A 49 -10.40 2.87 16.72
C VAL A 49 -10.58 1.39 16.38
N LYS A 50 -11.83 0.90 16.42
CA LYS A 50 -12.17 -0.44 15.95
C LYS A 50 -12.04 -0.49 14.43
N GLU A 51 -11.41 -1.54 13.90
CA GLU A 51 -11.22 -1.74 12.44
C GLU A 51 -10.73 -0.46 11.74
N GLY A 52 -9.62 0.07 12.22
CA GLY A 52 -9.04 1.28 11.69
C GLY A 52 -7.54 1.33 11.86
N PRO A 53 -6.94 2.52 11.64
CA PRO A 53 -5.52 2.71 11.83
C PRO A 53 -5.10 2.28 13.23
N VAL A 54 -3.96 1.60 13.30
CA VAL A 54 -3.28 1.28 14.55
C VAL A 54 -2.20 2.33 14.78
N VAL A 55 -1.37 2.54 13.76
CA VAL A 55 -0.35 3.59 13.69
C VAL A 55 -0.35 4.17 12.28
N MET A 56 -0.28 5.50 12.19
CA MET A 56 -0.19 6.24 10.93
C MET A 56 1.02 7.17 10.97
N LEU A 57 1.90 7.03 9.99
CA LEU A 57 2.99 7.96 9.69
C LEU A 57 2.52 8.90 8.59
N VAL A 58 2.46 10.18 8.92
CA VAL A 58 1.99 11.23 8.03
C VAL A 58 3.17 11.83 7.29
N GLY A 59 3.18 11.68 5.97
CA GLY A 59 4.10 12.37 5.07
C GLY A 59 3.43 13.50 4.30
N GLN A 60 4.25 14.38 3.74
CA GLN A 60 3.80 15.49 2.90
C GLN A 60 3.12 14.98 1.62
N SER A 61 3.59 13.87 1.06
CA SER A 61 3.14 13.37 -0.24
C SER A 61 2.44 12.02 -0.13
N SER A 62 2.81 11.18 0.85
CA SER A 62 2.12 9.94 1.18
C SER A 62 1.86 9.77 2.67
N ASP A 63 0.82 9.01 3.04
CA ASP A 63 0.71 8.41 4.38
C ASP A 63 1.14 6.96 4.33
N TYR A 64 1.70 6.49 5.45
CA TYR A 64 1.96 5.08 5.69
C TYR A 64 1.14 4.63 6.89
N VAL A 65 0.26 3.66 6.68
CA VAL A 65 -0.73 3.26 7.68
C VAL A 65 -0.59 1.78 7.95
N ILE A 66 -0.46 1.40 9.21
CA ILE A 66 -0.76 0.04 9.65
C ILE A 66 -2.18 0.09 10.19
N ASP A 67 -3.12 -0.56 9.52
CA ASP A 67 -4.53 -0.62 9.92
C ASP A 67 -5.02 -2.06 10.07
N VAL A 68 -6.06 -2.22 10.89
CA VAL A 68 -6.81 -3.47 11.00
C VAL A 68 -8.07 -3.32 10.19
N THR A 69 -8.31 -4.27 9.29
CA THR A 69 -9.53 -4.39 8.48
C THR A 69 -10.26 -5.67 8.86
N HIS A 70 -11.44 -5.88 8.29
CA HIS A 70 -12.17 -7.14 8.43
C HIS A 70 -11.40 -8.36 7.89
N GLU A 71 -10.45 -8.15 6.96
CA GLU A 71 -9.62 -9.21 6.36
C GLU A 71 -8.30 -9.43 7.11
N GLY A 72 -8.03 -8.63 8.15
CA GLY A 72 -6.81 -8.68 8.94
C GLY A 72 -6.02 -7.38 8.91
N THR A 73 -4.76 -7.47 9.34
CA THR A 73 -3.86 -6.31 9.44
C THR A 73 -3.06 -6.15 8.15
N ARG A 74 -2.82 -4.92 7.73
CA ARG A 74 -2.05 -4.60 6.53
C ARG A 74 -1.19 -3.36 6.74
N LEU A 75 -0.19 -3.20 5.88
CA LEU A 75 0.53 -1.94 5.69
C LEU A 75 0.04 -1.31 4.38
N ALA A 76 -0.36 -0.06 4.43
CA ALA A 76 -0.84 0.71 3.30
C ALA A 76 0.05 1.94 3.06
N ALA A 77 0.35 2.23 1.80
CA ALA A 77 0.89 3.50 1.35
C ALA A 77 -0.21 4.27 0.62
N VAL A 78 -0.66 5.38 1.20
CA VAL A 78 -1.70 6.23 0.63
C VAL A 78 -1.06 7.41 -0.08
N ARG A 79 -1.17 7.47 -1.40
CA ARG A 79 -0.63 8.57 -2.20
C ARG A 79 -1.61 9.74 -2.23
N LYS A 80 -1.25 10.87 -1.61
CA LYS A 80 -2.14 12.04 -1.43
C LYS A 80 -2.16 13.02 -2.60
N ARG A 81 -1.05 13.11 -3.31
CA ARG A 81 -0.75 14.11 -4.36
C ARG A 81 -0.49 13.42 -5.68
N ASP A 82 -0.65 14.18 -6.76
CA ASP A 82 -0.44 13.70 -8.12
C ASP A 82 1.01 13.19 -8.29
N ALA A 83 1.15 12.00 -8.87
CA ALA A 83 2.41 11.55 -9.46
C ALA A 83 2.78 12.46 -10.66
N ALA A 84 4.03 12.46 -11.09
CA ALA A 84 4.48 13.31 -12.19
C ALA A 84 3.68 13.07 -13.48
N SER A 85 3.21 11.82 -13.67
CA SER A 85 2.27 11.43 -14.71
C SER A 85 1.28 10.37 -14.20
N ASP A 86 0.18 10.15 -14.95
CA ASP A 86 -0.75 9.06 -14.66
C ASP A 86 -0.09 7.68 -14.78
N ALA A 87 0.87 7.52 -15.70
CA ALA A 87 1.59 6.26 -15.93
C ALA A 87 2.54 5.90 -14.79
N GLU A 88 3.14 6.90 -14.14
CA GLU A 88 4.05 6.69 -13.01
C GLU A 88 3.33 6.45 -11.67
N ARG A 89 2.01 6.64 -11.60
CA ARG A 89 1.28 6.57 -10.33
C ARG A 89 1.34 5.19 -9.67
N LEU A 90 1.19 4.13 -10.46
CA LEU A 90 1.25 2.75 -9.95
C LEU A 90 2.69 2.36 -9.53
N PRO A 91 3.73 2.59 -10.36
CA PRO A 91 5.12 2.42 -9.92
C PRO A 91 5.46 3.23 -8.65
N ASP A 92 5.06 4.51 -8.56
CA ASP A 92 5.38 5.37 -7.42
C ASP A 92 4.78 4.85 -6.10
N VAL A 93 3.48 4.52 -6.09
CA VAL A 93 2.86 4.00 -4.86
C VAL A 93 3.38 2.62 -4.49
N ALA A 94 3.71 1.78 -5.48
CA ALA A 94 4.33 0.48 -5.25
C ALA A 94 5.73 0.62 -4.63
N GLU A 95 6.58 1.47 -5.18
CA GLU A 95 7.92 1.74 -4.64
C GLU A 95 7.84 2.19 -3.18
N ARG A 96 6.94 3.14 -2.89
CA ARG A 96 6.75 3.69 -1.55
C ARG A 96 6.32 2.61 -0.56
N LEU A 97 5.36 1.78 -0.95
CA LEU A 97 4.91 0.66 -0.12
C LEU A 97 6.05 -0.32 0.17
N LEU A 98 6.80 -0.72 -0.86
CA LEU A 98 7.86 -1.70 -0.74
C LEU A 98 9.06 -1.18 0.08
N VAL A 99 9.41 0.11 -0.08
CA VAL A 99 10.44 0.75 0.75
C VAL A 99 10.01 0.76 2.21
N ALA A 100 8.77 1.17 2.51
CA ALA A 100 8.26 1.15 3.87
C ALA A 100 8.22 -0.27 4.46
N ALA A 101 7.75 -1.25 3.69
CA ALA A 101 7.74 -2.65 4.10
C ALA A 101 9.16 -3.17 4.39
N ALA A 102 10.14 -2.88 3.52
CA ALA A 102 11.53 -3.29 3.72
C ALA A 102 12.16 -2.66 4.96
N LEU A 103 11.95 -1.35 5.17
CA LEU A 103 12.45 -0.65 6.36
C LEU A 103 11.81 -1.18 7.65
N LEU A 104 10.51 -1.51 7.62
CA LEU A 104 9.82 -2.08 8.77
C LEU A 104 10.36 -3.48 9.08
N SER A 105 10.49 -4.35 8.07
CA SER A 105 11.07 -5.70 8.27
C SER A 105 12.51 -5.66 8.77
N ALA A 106 13.30 -4.67 8.37
CA ALA A 106 14.67 -4.50 8.86
C ALA A 106 14.70 -4.07 10.35
N ALA A 107 13.78 -3.20 10.76
CA ALA A 107 13.70 -2.71 12.14
C ALA A 107 12.96 -3.66 13.09
N LEU A 108 12.06 -4.49 12.55
CA LEU A 108 11.19 -5.43 13.27
C LEU A 108 11.29 -6.82 12.61
N PRO A 109 12.33 -7.63 12.93
CA PRO A 109 12.61 -8.90 12.25
C PRO A 109 11.51 -9.97 12.38
N GLU A 110 10.63 -9.84 13.36
CA GLU A 110 9.44 -10.68 13.53
C GLU A 110 8.34 -10.35 12.52
N LEU A 111 8.29 -9.11 12.00
CA LEU A 111 7.23 -8.66 11.10
C LEU A 111 7.37 -9.33 9.74
N ARG A 112 6.31 -10.01 9.32
CA ARG A 112 6.23 -10.67 8.02
C ARG A 112 5.12 -10.05 7.18
N PHE A 113 5.42 -9.82 5.92
CA PHE A 113 4.44 -9.40 4.93
C PHE A 113 4.06 -10.58 4.05
N ARG A 114 2.79 -10.64 3.69
CA ARG A 114 2.28 -11.51 2.65
C ARG A 114 2.35 -10.77 1.33
N THR A 115 3.10 -11.34 0.39
CA THR A 115 3.26 -10.75 -0.95
C THR A 115 2.47 -11.50 -2.02
N ASP A 116 1.81 -12.59 -1.64
CA ASP A 116 0.89 -13.37 -2.47
C ASP A 116 -0.40 -12.60 -2.80
N GLU A 117 -0.66 -11.51 -2.06
CA GLU A 117 -1.80 -10.62 -2.26
C GLU A 117 -1.39 -9.15 -2.08
N LEU A 118 -1.87 -8.29 -2.98
CA LEU A 118 -1.81 -6.84 -2.85
C LEU A 118 -3.19 -6.25 -3.10
N THR A 119 -3.49 -5.13 -2.48
CA THR A 119 -4.76 -4.44 -2.66
C THR A 119 -4.52 -3.01 -3.11
N LEU A 120 -5.04 -2.65 -4.28
CA LEU A 120 -5.06 -1.29 -4.80
C LEU A 120 -6.45 -0.68 -4.55
N ARG A 121 -6.51 0.45 -3.87
CA ARG A 121 -7.74 1.23 -3.67
C ARG A 121 -7.66 2.56 -4.38
N VAL A 122 -8.69 2.88 -5.15
CA VAL A 122 -8.85 4.17 -5.80
C VAL A 122 -9.81 5.01 -4.97
N LEU A 123 -9.26 6.02 -4.28
CA LEU A 123 -9.98 6.75 -3.24
C LEU A 123 -10.89 7.87 -3.79
N ASP A 124 -10.72 8.23 -5.05
CA ASP A 124 -11.53 9.24 -5.74
C ASP A 124 -12.85 8.63 -6.25
N ARG A 125 -13.83 8.49 -5.35
CA ARG A 125 -15.15 7.94 -5.68
C ARG A 125 -15.97 8.78 -6.66
N LEU A 126 -15.61 10.06 -6.85
CA LEU A 126 -16.32 10.94 -7.80
C LEU A 126 -15.92 10.60 -9.24
N ASN A 127 -14.63 10.41 -9.49
CA ASN A 127 -14.10 10.14 -10.84
C ASN A 127 -13.88 8.65 -11.12
N ALA A 128 -13.78 7.83 -10.09
CA ALA A 128 -13.64 6.37 -10.17
C ALA A 128 -14.60 5.70 -9.17
N PRO A 129 -15.92 5.73 -9.45
CA PRO A 129 -16.91 5.11 -8.57
C PRO A 129 -16.71 3.59 -8.51
N ASN A 130 -17.04 2.98 -7.36
CA ASN A 130 -16.94 1.54 -7.16
C ASN A 130 -18.04 0.79 -7.95
N THR A 131 -17.81 0.57 -9.24
CA THR A 131 -18.72 -0.13 -10.14
C THR A 131 -17.93 -1.13 -11.01
N SER A 132 -18.61 -2.16 -11.52
CA SER A 132 -17.98 -3.13 -12.42
C SER A 132 -17.47 -2.49 -13.72
N GLU A 133 -18.07 -1.38 -14.15
CA GLU A 133 -17.61 -0.61 -15.31
C GLU A 133 -16.27 0.08 -15.03
N THR A 134 -16.15 0.79 -13.90
CA THR A 134 -14.87 1.41 -13.51
C THR A 134 -13.79 0.35 -13.29
N PHE A 135 -14.15 -0.78 -12.67
CA PHE A 135 -13.26 -1.92 -12.52
C PHE A 135 -12.74 -2.42 -13.87
N ALA A 136 -13.62 -2.67 -14.85
CA ALA A 136 -13.22 -3.14 -16.18
C ALA A 136 -12.27 -2.15 -16.88
N LEU A 137 -12.55 -0.84 -16.77
CA LEU A 137 -11.72 0.22 -17.36
C LEU A 137 -10.32 0.27 -16.73
N LEU A 138 -10.20 0.13 -15.41
CA LEU A 138 -8.91 0.23 -14.73
C LEU A 138 -8.13 -1.09 -14.72
N SER A 139 -8.81 -2.22 -14.84
CA SER A 139 -8.19 -3.55 -14.82
C SER A 139 -7.18 -3.77 -15.96
N GLU A 140 -7.35 -3.12 -17.11
CA GLU A 140 -6.36 -3.21 -18.19
C GLU A 140 -5.03 -2.55 -17.80
N GLU A 141 -5.08 -1.32 -17.27
CA GLU A 141 -3.92 -0.55 -16.86
C GLU A 141 -3.23 -1.22 -15.65
N VAL A 142 -4.01 -1.55 -14.62
CA VAL A 142 -3.53 -2.21 -13.41
C VAL A 142 -2.98 -3.60 -13.74
N GLY A 143 -3.68 -4.36 -14.57
CA GLY A 143 -3.26 -5.71 -14.97
C GLY A 143 -2.00 -5.71 -15.83
N ARG A 144 -1.79 -4.70 -16.68
CA ARG A 144 -0.53 -4.56 -17.44
C ARG A 144 0.64 -4.31 -16.50
N PHE A 145 0.53 -3.28 -15.65
CA PHE A 145 1.57 -2.95 -14.66
C PHE A 145 1.85 -4.13 -13.72
N ALA A 146 0.79 -4.75 -13.19
CA ALA A 146 0.92 -5.88 -12.29
C ALA A 146 1.55 -7.08 -12.96
N ARG A 147 1.24 -7.39 -14.23
CA ARG A 147 1.93 -8.50 -14.93
C ARG A 147 3.40 -8.22 -15.20
N GLU A 148 3.75 -6.98 -15.51
CA GLU A 148 5.13 -6.57 -15.73
C GLU A 148 5.96 -6.65 -14.44
N TRP A 149 5.40 -6.17 -13.33
CA TRP A 149 6.07 -6.16 -12.04
C TRP A 149 6.04 -7.53 -11.33
N LEU A 150 4.85 -8.12 -11.25
CA LEU A 150 4.52 -9.28 -10.43
C LEU A 150 4.51 -10.60 -11.22
N GLY A 151 4.55 -10.59 -12.54
CA GLY A 151 4.30 -11.80 -13.33
C GLY A 151 2.82 -12.22 -13.31
N PRO A 152 2.50 -13.52 -13.44
CA PRO A 152 1.11 -13.99 -13.46
C PRO A 152 0.33 -13.53 -12.22
N VAL A 153 -0.78 -12.80 -12.45
CA VAL A 153 -1.60 -12.18 -11.42
C VAL A 153 -3.06 -12.21 -11.82
N GLU A 154 -3.92 -12.56 -10.88
CA GLU A 154 -5.37 -12.48 -11.00
C GLU A 154 -5.86 -11.18 -10.38
N LEU A 155 -6.80 -10.51 -11.06
CA LEU A 155 -7.42 -9.28 -10.59
C LEU A 155 -8.86 -9.58 -10.18
N GLU A 156 -9.21 -9.21 -8.96
CA GLU A 156 -10.54 -9.33 -8.40
C GLU A 156 -11.09 -7.95 -8.06
N HIS A 157 -12.35 -7.71 -8.41
CA HIS A 157 -13.09 -6.53 -7.98
C HIS A 157 -13.50 -6.72 -6.52
N ALA A 158 -12.65 -6.22 -5.61
CA ALA A 158 -12.90 -6.25 -4.18
C ALA A 158 -13.56 -4.92 -3.75
N GLY A 159 -14.13 -4.90 -2.54
CA GLY A 159 -14.67 -3.68 -1.95
C GLY A 159 -16.20 -3.63 -1.82
N GLU A 160 -16.64 -2.96 -0.77
CA GLU A 160 -18.05 -2.90 -0.39
C GLU A 160 -18.85 -1.86 -1.21
N PRO A 161 -20.17 -2.06 -1.37
CA PRO A 161 -21.05 -1.07 -1.95
C PRO A 161 -20.92 0.29 -1.25
N GLY A 162 -20.65 1.35 -2.02
CA GLY A 162 -20.45 2.72 -1.49
C GLY A 162 -19.03 3.03 -0.98
N GLY A 163 -18.16 2.02 -0.90
CA GLY A 163 -16.73 2.18 -0.62
C GLY A 163 -15.94 2.74 -1.82
N PRO A 164 -14.62 2.97 -1.66
CA PRO A 164 -13.73 3.19 -2.79
C PRO A 164 -13.68 1.96 -3.69
N LEU A 165 -13.33 2.15 -4.96
CA LEU A 165 -13.03 1.02 -5.83
C LEU A 165 -11.80 0.30 -5.30
N GLU A 166 -11.89 -1.01 -5.15
CA GLU A 166 -10.80 -1.85 -4.69
C GLU A 166 -10.52 -2.95 -5.72
N ILE A 167 -9.25 -3.10 -6.05
CA ILE A 167 -8.74 -4.10 -6.98
C ILE A 167 -7.75 -4.95 -6.20
N ARG A 168 -8.09 -6.21 -6.03
CA ARG A 168 -7.23 -7.19 -5.36
C ARG A 168 -6.40 -7.92 -6.40
N LEU A 169 -5.10 -8.00 -6.14
CA LEU A 169 -4.11 -8.63 -6.98
C LEU A 169 -3.64 -9.90 -6.27
N ARG A 170 -3.93 -11.06 -6.86
CA ARG A 170 -3.53 -12.36 -6.30
C ARG A 170 -2.53 -13.06 -7.19
N ARG A 171 -1.55 -13.70 -6.58
CA ARG A 171 -0.52 -14.48 -7.25
C ARG A 171 -0.26 -15.77 -6.47
N ALA A 172 0.35 -16.76 -7.12
CA ALA A 172 0.56 -18.08 -6.53
C ALA A 172 1.68 -18.11 -5.48
N ASP A 173 2.65 -17.19 -5.59
CA ASP A 173 3.89 -17.24 -4.82
C ASP A 173 3.95 -16.13 -3.76
N ASN A 174 4.49 -16.48 -2.58
CA ASN A 174 4.88 -15.52 -1.56
C ASN A 174 6.41 -15.40 -1.55
N GLU A 175 6.92 -14.22 -1.86
CA GLU A 175 8.34 -13.91 -1.97
C GLU A 175 8.75 -12.82 -0.96
N PRO A 176 10.04 -12.68 -0.62
CA PRO A 176 10.48 -11.55 0.18
C PRO A 176 10.17 -10.21 -0.48
N VAL A 177 9.77 -9.20 0.31
CA VAL A 177 9.54 -7.82 -0.17
C VAL A 177 10.70 -7.31 -1.03
N ALA A 178 11.95 -7.60 -0.66
CA ALA A 178 13.13 -7.21 -1.42
C ALA A 178 13.15 -7.75 -2.87
N ALA A 179 12.62 -8.96 -3.09
CA ALA A 179 12.52 -9.55 -4.44
C ALA A 179 11.43 -8.86 -5.28
N LEU A 180 10.37 -8.35 -4.66
CA LEU A 180 9.39 -7.49 -5.33
C LEU A 180 9.98 -6.13 -5.67
N SER A 181 10.73 -5.51 -4.75
CA SER A 181 11.37 -4.21 -4.98
C SER A 181 12.35 -4.25 -6.15
N ALA A 182 13.15 -5.31 -6.25
CA ALA A 182 14.16 -5.46 -7.30
C ALA A 182 13.57 -5.62 -8.71
N ARG A 183 12.29 -6.00 -8.83
CA ARG A 183 11.59 -6.18 -10.11
C ARG A 183 10.64 -5.03 -10.45
N LEU A 184 10.53 -4.02 -9.58
CA LEU A 184 9.63 -2.91 -9.83
C LEU A 184 10.07 -2.16 -11.10
N PRO A 185 9.17 -1.94 -12.08
CA PRO A 185 9.50 -1.19 -13.28
C PRO A 185 10.00 0.22 -12.92
N ALA A 186 11.08 0.66 -13.57
CA ALA A 186 11.60 2.01 -13.38
C ALA A 186 10.53 3.05 -13.78
N ARG A 187 10.52 4.18 -13.07
CA ARG A 187 9.72 5.34 -13.47
C ARG A 187 10.25 5.86 -14.81
N ALA A 188 9.37 6.04 -15.79
CA ALA A 188 9.71 6.52 -17.13
C ALA A 188 10.09 8.01 -17.13
#